data_AF-A0A359B6B1-F1
#
_entry.id   AF-A0A359B6B1-F1
#
_cell.length_a   1.000
_cell.length_b   1.000
_cell.length_c   1.000
_cell.angle_alpha   90.00
_cell.angle_beta   90.00
_cell.angle_gamma   90.00
#
_symmetry.space_group_name_H-M   'P 1'
#
loop_
_entity.id
_entity.type
_entity.pdbx_description
1 polymer ?
#
loop_
_entity_poly.entity_id
_entity_poly.type
_entity_poly.pdbx_seq_one_letter_code
_entity_poly.pdbx_strand_id
1 'polypeptide(L)'
;METLAELLTDDKETTGKIIFQLTDAKVFDKNVKDVTVFYKLVGESRFKLFRSNAFELVFVHLTEDWMRQARVDLGGVKCPGGIDVELTWDDEKDTMSVRGLGEVKFITVTAMHIDN
;
A
#
# COMPACT_ATOMS: atom_id res chain seq x y z
N MET A 1 -6.32 -14.96 13.40
CA MET A 1 -5.64 -14.75 12.11
C MET A 1 -5.61 -13.25 11.97
N GLU A 2 -4.47 -12.62 12.19
CA GLU A 2 -4.37 -11.16 12.26
C GLU A 2 -4.74 -10.55 10.90
N THR A 3 -5.66 -9.59 10.89
CA THR A 3 -5.98 -8.87 9.65
C THR A 3 -4.85 -7.88 9.33
N LEU A 4 -4.60 -7.57 8.04
CA LEU A 4 -3.56 -6.59 7.66
C LEU A 4 -3.69 -5.24 8.38
N ALA A 5 -4.94 -4.86 8.70
CA ALA A 5 -5.26 -3.68 9.49
C ALA A 5 -4.75 -3.77 10.93
N GLU A 6 -4.66 -4.95 11.54
CA GLU A 6 -4.14 -5.13 12.91
C GLU A 6 -2.64 -4.88 13.00
N LEU A 7 -1.89 -4.95 11.89
CA LEU A 7 -0.45 -4.63 11.86
C LEU A 7 -0.14 -3.14 12.09
N LEU A 8 -1.13 -2.28 11.86
CA LEU A 8 -1.09 -0.84 12.07
C LEU A 8 -1.63 -0.51 13.47
N THR A 9 -0.77 -0.32 14.45
CA THR A 9 -1.13 -0.02 15.84
C THR A 9 -0.88 1.44 16.16
N ASP A 10 -1.45 1.97 17.26
CA ASP A 10 -1.34 3.40 17.62
C ASP A 10 0.11 3.86 17.80
N ASP A 11 0.99 2.98 18.31
CA ASP A 11 2.44 3.22 18.40
C ASP A 11 3.15 3.36 17.04
N LYS A 12 2.45 3.02 15.95
CA LYS A 12 2.94 3.10 14.57
C LYS A 12 2.24 4.20 13.77
N GLU A 13 1.60 5.16 14.42
CA GLU A 13 0.96 6.28 13.73
C GLU A 13 1.96 7.11 12.92
N THR A 14 3.08 7.53 13.53
CA THR A 14 4.05 8.45 12.92
C THR A 14 5.15 7.73 12.14
N THR A 15 5.63 6.59 12.63
CA THR A 15 6.67 5.80 11.98
C THR A 15 6.33 4.32 12.03
N GLY A 16 6.45 3.64 10.89
CA GLY A 16 6.17 2.22 10.85
C GLY A 16 6.55 1.54 9.55
N LYS A 17 6.50 0.22 9.62
CA LYS A 17 6.75 -0.69 8.50
C LYS A 17 5.81 -1.88 8.60
N ILE A 18 5.17 -2.23 7.49
CA ILE A 18 4.44 -3.49 7.35
C ILE A 18 4.89 -4.21 6.09
N ILE A 19 5.04 -5.54 6.22
CA ILE A 19 5.35 -6.43 5.10
C ILE A 19 4.29 -7.52 5.10
N PHE A 20 3.71 -7.78 3.93
CA PHE A 20 2.72 -8.84 3.78
C PHE A 20 2.64 -9.33 2.33
N GLN A 21 1.97 -10.47 2.16
CA GLN A 21 1.66 -11.03 0.85
C GLN A 21 0.24 -10.68 0.45
N LEU A 22 0.09 -10.16 -0.77
CA LEU A 22 -1.20 -9.89 -1.37
C LEU A 22 -1.49 -10.96 -2.43
N THR A 23 -2.39 -11.87 -2.09
CA THR A 23 -2.75 -13.05 -2.90
C THR A 23 -4.22 -13.07 -3.31
N ASP A 24 -5.00 -12.04 -2.94
CA ASP A 24 -6.40 -11.93 -3.36
C ASP A 24 -6.51 -11.77 -4.88
N ALA A 25 -7.10 -12.76 -5.55
CA ALA A 25 -7.28 -12.77 -6.99
C ALA A 25 -8.05 -11.54 -7.53
N LYS A 26 -8.94 -10.93 -6.74
CA LYS A 26 -9.70 -9.74 -7.15
C LYS A 26 -8.80 -8.52 -7.37
N VAL A 27 -7.70 -8.41 -6.61
CA VAL A 27 -6.71 -7.34 -6.79
C VAL A 27 -6.12 -7.41 -8.20
N PHE A 28 -5.87 -8.62 -8.70
CA PHE A 28 -5.23 -8.86 -10.00
C PHE A 28 -6.22 -9.05 -11.15
N ASP A 29 -7.53 -9.03 -10.89
CA ASP A 29 -8.55 -9.05 -11.93
C ASP A 29 -8.79 -7.65 -12.50
N LYS A 30 -8.35 -7.43 -13.74
CA LYS A 30 -8.50 -6.17 -14.48
C LYS A 30 -9.95 -5.78 -14.77
N ASN A 31 -10.89 -6.72 -14.65
CA ASN A 31 -12.31 -6.43 -14.87
C ASN A 31 -12.99 -5.87 -13.61
N VAL A 32 -12.33 -5.97 -12.44
CA VAL A 32 -12.84 -5.42 -11.20
C VAL A 32 -12.40 -3.96 -11.09
N LYS A 33 -13.35 -3.05 -10.84
CA LYS A 33 -13.10 -1.61 -10.84
C LYS A 33 -12.12 -1.14 -9.77
N ASP A 34 -12.45 -1.31 -8.49
CA ASP A 34 -11.57 -0.94 -7.39
C ASP A 34 -11.61 -2.05 -6.32
N VAL A 35 -10.45 -2.36 -5.75
CA VAL A 35 -10.34 -3.36 -4.68
C VAL A 35 -9.58 -2.74 -3.52
N THR A 36 -10.28 -2.54 -2.40
CA THR A 36 -9.64 -2.10 -1.16
C THR A 36 -8.95 -3.30 -0.51
N VAL A 37 -7.64 -3.18 -0.31
CA VAL A 37 -6.84 -4.19 0.40
C VAL A 37 -6.99 -3.99 1.90
N PHE A 38 -6.79 -2.74 2.36
CA PHE A 38 -7.14 -2.34 3.71
C PHE A 38 -7.46 -0.85 3.80
N TYR A 39 -8.18 -0.51 4.86
CA TYR A 39 -8.39 0.86 5.32
C TYR A 39 -8.34 0.84 6.84
N LYS A 40 -7.56 1.74 7.44
CA LYS A 40 -7.51 1.88 8.89
C LYS A 40 -7.26 3.33 9.30
N LEU A 41 -7.93 3.72 10.38
CA LEU A 41 -7.64 4.92 11.16
C LEU A 41 -6.72 4.53 12.32
N VAL A 42 -5.64 5.27 12.50
CA VAL A 42 -4.67 5.13 13.60
C VAL A 42 -4.43 6.53 14.13
N GLY A 43 -4.86 6.83 15.35
CA GLY A 43 -4.90 8.19 15.86
C GLY A 43 -5.66 9.14 14.93
N GLU A 44 -4.98 10.17 14.45
CA GLU A 44 -5.49 11.17 13.50
C GLU A 44 -5.19 10.80 12.03
N SER A 45 -4.29 9.83 11.82
CA SER A 45 -3.88 9.36 10.50
C SER A 45 -4.82 8.32 9.90
N ARG A 46 -5.07 8.46 8.59
CA ARG A 46 -5.82 7.49 7.77
C ARG A 46 -4.88 6.81 6.79
N PHE A 47 -4.80 5.49 6.91
CA PHE A 47 -4.04 4.63 6.01
C PHE A 47 -4.98 3.84 5.11
N LYS A 48 -4.70 3.85 3.80
CA LYS A 48 -5.47 3.09 2.82
C LYS A 48 -4.55 2.48 1.79
N LEU A 49 -4.74 1.19 1.52
CA LEU A 49 -4.15 0.51 0.37
C LEU A 49 -5.27 -0.06 -0.49
N PHE A 50 -5.24 0.24 -1.77
CA PHE A 50 -6.23 -0.26 -2.72
C PHE A 50 -5.63 -0.40 -4.12
N ARG A 51 -6.24 -1.25 -4.93
CA ARG A 51 -5.93 -1.38 -6.34
C ARG A 51 -6.98 -0.59 -7.13
N SER A 52 -6.51 0.37 -7.93
CA SER A 52 -7.34 1.33 -8.67
C SER A 52 -7.87 0.75 -9.99
N ASN A 53 -8.84 1.43 -10.60
CA ASN A 53 -9.30 1.14 -11.97
C ASN A 53 -8.19 1.14 -13.03
N ALA A 54 -7.12 1.93 -12.81
CA ALA A 54 -5.96 2.00 -13.71
C ALA A 54 -5.00 0.80 -13.55
N PHE A 55 -5.38 -0.20 -12.75
CA PHE A 55 -4.56 -1.36 -12.39
C PHE A 55 -3.26 -0.98 -11.65
N GLU A 56 -3.32 0.11 -10.89
CA GLU A 56 -2.25 0.55 -10.00
C GLU A 56 -2.55 0.11 -8.58
N LEU A 57 -1.54 -0.37 -7.85
CA LEU A 57 -1.61 -0.44 -6.39
C LEU A 57 -1.31 0.95 -5.84
N VAL A 58 -2.17 1.44 -4.95
CA VAL A 58 -2.15 2.82 -4.44
C VAL A 58 -2.16 2.78 -2.92
N PHE A 59 -1.11 3.34 -2.32
CA PHE A 59 -1.01 3.57 -0.89
C PHE A 59 -1.24 5.05 -0.59
N VAL A 60 -2.10 5.33 0.39
CA VAL A 60 -2.44 6.68 0.86
C VAL A 60 -2.25 6.73 2.37
N HIS A 61 -1.52 7.74 2.82
CA HIS A 61 -1.41 8.17 4.20
C HIS A 61 -1.89 9.61 4.27
N LEU A 62 -2.95 9.86 5.04
CA LEU A 62 -3.62 11.15 5.12
C LEU A 62 -3.69 11.59 6.58
N THR A 63 -3.24 12.80 6.85
CA THR A 63 -3.43 13.52 8.12
C THR A 63 -4.42 14.68 7.92
N GLU A 64 -4.62 15.51 8.94
CA GLU A 64 -5.42 16.72 8.80
C GLU A 64 -4.76 17.76 7.88
N ASP A 65 -3.43 17.83 7.89
CA ASP A 65 -2.67 18.87 7.19
C ASP A 65 -2.26 18.47 5.77
N TRP A 66 -1.99 17.18 5.54
CA TRP A 66 -1.38 16.73 4.29
C TRP A 66 -1.80 15.31 3.89
N MET A 67 -1.53 14.98 2.64
CA MET A 67 -1.67 13.64 2.08
C MET A 67 -0.36 13.20 1.41
N ARG A 68 0.04 11.96 1.66
CA ARG A 68 1.10 11.27 0.91
C ARG A 68 0.50 10.12 0.12
N GLN A 69 0.85 10.06 -1.16
CA GLN A 69 0.35 9.02 -2.06
C GLN A 69 1.45 8.36 -2.88
N ALA A 70 1.55 7.03 -2.79
CA ALA A 70 2.42 6.20 -3.61
C ALA A 70 1.59 5.35 -4.59
N ARG A 71 2.09 5.17 -5.81
CA ARG A 71 1.43 4.38 -6.88
C ARG A 71 2.43 3.47 -7.58
N VAL A 72 2.03 2.21 -7.79
CA VAL A 72 2.80 1.23 -8.57
C VAL A 72 1.88 0.60 -9.61
N ASP A 73 2.26 0.67 -10.89
CA ASP A 73 1.57 -0.05 -11.97
C ASP A 73 1.79 -1.56 -11.85
N LEU A 74 0.72 -2.32 -11.60
CA LEU A 74 0.78 -3.77 -11.51
C LEU A 74 0.92 -4.44 -12.88
N GLY A 75 0.64 -3.74 -13.98
CA GLY A 75 0.85 -4.25 -15.34
C GLY A 75 2.32 -4.54 -15.67
N GLY A 76 3.25 -3.84 -15.01
CA GLY A 76 4.69 -4.07 -15.13
C GLY A 76 5.24 -5.15 -14.18
N VAL A 77 4.43 -5.67 -13.25
CA VAL A 77 4.85 -6.65 -12.24
C VAL A 77 4.47 -8.05 -12.68
N LYS A 78 5.42 -8.98 -12.67
CA LYS A 78 5.10 -10.41 -12.81
C LYS A 78 4.45 -10.89 -11.52
N CYS A 79 3.14 -11.09 -11.54
CA CYS A 79 2.37 -11.48 -10.35
C CYS A 79 1.67 -12.86 -10.46
N PRO A 80 2.34 -13.94 -10.88
CA PRO A 80 1.73 -15.27 -10.84
C PRO A 80 1.52 -15.69 -9.38
N GLY A 81 0.26 -15.69 -8.93
CA GLY A 81 -0.14 -16.11 -7.58
C GLY A 81 -0.08 -15.03 -6.50
N GLY A 82 0.35 -13.80 -6.82
CA GLY A 82 0.35 -12.66 -5.90
C GLY A 82 1.60 -11.78 -5.98
N ILE A 83 1.74 -10.90 -4.99
CA ILE A 83 2.89 -10.02 -4.80
C ILE A 83 3.29 -9.94 -3.32
N ASP A 84 4.57 -9.70 -3.05
CA ASP A 84 5.02 -9.20 -1.74
C ASP A 84 4.89 -7.66 -1.75
N VAL A 85 4.32 -7.10 -0.68
CA VAL A 85 4.20 -5.65 -0.47
C VAL A 85 4.91 -5.26 0.81
N GLU A 86 5.72 -4.22 0.74
CA GLU A 86 6.29 -3.53 1.88
C GLU A 86 5.87 -2.06 1.84
N LEU A 87 5.30 -1.58 2.95
CA LEU A 87 4.96 -0.18 3.16
C LEU A 87 5.79 0.34 4.32
N THR A 88 6.38 1.52 4.15
CA THR A 88 7.09 2.24 5.21
C THR A 88 6.60 3.68 5.26
N TRP A 89 6.55 4.25 6.45
CA TRP A 89 6.24 5.66 6.66
C TRP A 89 7.05 6.18 7.84
N ASP A 90 7.40 7.45 7.77
CA ASP A 90 8.05 8.24 8.81
C ASP A 90 7.69 9.73 8.60
N ASP A 91 8.22 10.60 9.44
CA ASP A 91 7.95 12.03 9.38
C ASP A 91 8.43 12.69 8.07
N GLU A 92 9.39 12.09 7.35
CA GLU A 92 9.97 12.67 6.14
C GLU A 92 9.32 12.16 4.85
N LYS A 93 9.08 10.84 4.76
CA LYS A 93 8.59 10.20 3.54
C LYS A 93 7.87 8.89 3.80
N ASP A 94 7.03 8.55 2.84
CA ASP A 94 6.38 7.26 2.78
C ASP A 94 6.87 6.51 1.55
N THR A 95 7.04 5.19 1.65
CA THR A 95 7.43 4.36 0.50
C THR A 95 6.54 3.13 0.37
N MET A 96 6.36 2.71 -0.88
CA MET A 96 5.74 1.43 -1.22
C MET A 96 6.69 0.64 -2.10
N SER A 97 6.98 -0.58 -1.68
CA SER A 97 7.81 -1.53 -2.41
C SER A 97 6.99 -2.76 -2.78
N VAL A 98 7.00 -3.13 -4.05
CA VAL A 98 6.24 -4.27 -4.58
C VAL A 98 7.14 -5.19 -5.39
N ARG A 99 6.96 -6.51 -5.27
CA ARG A 99 7.55 -7.50 -6.18
C ARG A 99 6.63 -8.68 -6.41
N GLY A 100 6.82 -9.37 -7.53
CA GLY A 100 6.22 -10.68 -7.75
C GLY A 100 6.65 -11.71 -6.71
N LEU A 101 5.80 -12.68 -6.41
CA LEU A 101 6.20 -13.82 -5.58
C LEU A 101 7.34 -14.58 -6.27
N GLY A 102 8.46 -14.75 -5.56
CA GLY A 102 9.67 -15.40 -6.08
C GLY A 102 10.58 -14.49 -6.90
N GLU A 103 10.19 -13.25 -7.17
CA GLU A 103 11.09 -12.25 -7.74
C GLU A 103 12.06 -11.73 -6.67
N VAL A 104 13.28 -11.36 -7.07
CA VAL A 104 14.29 -10.88 -6.12
C VAL A 104 14.17 -9.38 -5.87
N LYS A 105 13.83 -8.62 -6.91
CA LYS A 105 13.88 -7.14 -6.89
C LYS A 105 12.51 -6.54 -6.60
N PHE A 106 12.48 -5.60 -5.66
CA PHE A 106 11.35 -4.71 -5.45
C PHE A 106 11.37 -3.54 -6.44
N ILE A 107 10.19 -3.18 -6.91
CA ILE A 107 9.90 -1.86 -7.45
C ILE A 107 9.51 -1.00 -6.26
N THR A 108 10.32 0.00 -5.94
CA THR A 108 10.09 0.92 -4.82
C THR A 108 9.73 2.29 -5.35
N VAL A 109 8.67 2.87 -4.82
CA VAL A 109 8.23 4.24 -5.09
C VAL A 109 8.15 5.02 -3.79
N THR A 110 8.53 6.29 -3.84
CA THR A 110 8.30 7.24 -2.74
C THR A 110 6.98 7.95 -3.00
N ALA A 111 6.19 8.12 -1.94
CA ALA A 111 4.93 8.82 -2.01
C ALA A 111 5.14 10.30 -2.34
N MET A 112 4.26 10.86 -3.16
CA MET A 112 4.20 12.29 -3.41
C MET A 112 3.48 12.98 -2.25
N HIS A 113 4.08 14.05 -1.73
CA HIS A 113 3.47 14.92 -0.73
C HIS A 113 2.50 15.91 -1.38
N ILE A 114 1.34 16.09 -0.78
CA ILE A 114 0.25 16.96 -1.25
C ILE A 114 -0.31 17.69 -0.02
N ASP A 115 -0.21 19.01 0.01
CA ASP A 115 -0.84 19.83 1.05
C ASP A 115 -2.36 19.94 0.82
N ASN A 116 -3.16 19.97 1.89
CA ASN A 116 -4.62 20.12 1.83
C ASN A 116 -5.08 21.55 1.48
#